data_AF-A0A1C5DPH0-F1
#
_entry.id   AF-A0A1C5DPH0-F1
#
_cell.length_a   1.000
_cell.length_b   1.000
_cell.length_c   1.000
_cell.angle_alpha   90.00
_cell.angle_beta   90.00
_cell.angle_gamma   90.00
#
_symmetry.space_group_name_H-M   'P 1'
#
loop_
_entity.id
_entity.type
_entity.pdbx_description
1 polymer ?
#
loop_
_entity_poly.entity_id
_entity_poly.type
_entity_poly.pdbx_seq_one_letter_code
_entity_poly.pdbx_strand_id
1 'polypeptide(L)'
;MTTPSEPNQRLEVLDLYKLAVEMADRVSARRGTANAFFLSVQTALVTLIGFGVPKISESPWWVSLVVALAGITLSAAWWMQLRSYRDLNTAKFKVINKLEERLPVKIFADEWEALKSDPVVHWRKRYAELGTSERIVPLVFAGAHLFLFVGTLTV
;
A
#
# COMPACT_ATOMS: atom_id res chain seq x y z
N MET A 1 27.43 -34.08 -3.37
CA MET A 1 28.43 -33.34 -4.16
C MET A 1 27.68 -32.44 -5.13
N THR A 2 27.59 -31.15 -4.84
CA THR A 2 27.04 -30.16 -5.78
C THR A 2 28.10 -29.92 -6.85
N THR A 3 27.83 -30.32 -8.08
CA THR A 3 28.64 -29.95 -9.23
C THR A 3 28.74 -28.42 -9.31
N PRO A 4 29.91 -27.84 -9.62
CA PRO A 4 30.02 -26.39 -9.79
C PRO A 4 29.12 -26.00 -10.97
N SER A 5 28.14 -25.12 -10.73
CA SER A 5 27.30 -24.55 -11.79
C SER A 5 28.20 -23.90 -12.85
N GLU A 6 27.97 -24.21 -14.12
CA GLU A 6 28.74 -23.63 -15.22
C GLU A 6 28.68 -22.10 -15.19
N PRO A 7 29.75 -21.39 -15.59
CA PRO A 7 29.79 -19.92 -15.59
C PRO A 7 28.58 -19.26 -16.27
N ASN A 8 28.11 -19.84 -17.39
CA ASN A 8 26.94 -19.35 -18.13
C ASN A 8 25.65 -19.43 -17.31
N GLN A 9 25.43 -20.51 -16.56
CA GLN A 9 24.23 -20.69 -15.75
C GLN A 9 24.14 -19.66 -14.61
N ARG A 10 25.29 -19.26 -14.03
CA ARG A 10 25.32 -18.22 -13.00
C ARG A 10 25.03 -16.83 -13.56
N LEU A 11 25.49 -16.54 -14.78
CA LEU A 11 25.19 -15.28 -15.46
C LEU A 11 23.69 -15.18 -15.78
N GLU A 12 23.08 -16.25 -16.29
CA GLU A 12 21.63 -16.31 -16.54
C GLU A 12 20.80 -16.06 -15.27
N VAL A 13 21.17 -16.68 -14.14
CA VAL A 13 20.48 -16.47 -12.86
C VAL A 13 20.64 -15.03 -12.38
N LEU A 14 21.83 -14.44 -12.53
CA LEU A 14 22.08 -13.05 -12.14
C LEU A 14 21.24 -12.07 -12.98
N ASP A 15 21.07 -12.33 -14.27
CA ASP A 15 20.27 -11.46 -15.14
C ASP A 15 18.77 -11.58 -14.84
N LEU A 16 18.27 -12.80 -14.60
CA LEU A 16 16.90 -13.01 -14.11
C LEU A 16 16.67 -12.35 -12.75
N TYR A 17 17.65 -12.40 -11.86
CA TYR A 17 17.61 -11.74 -10.56
C TYR A 17 17.51 -10.21 -10.71
N LYS A 18 18.38 -9.59 -11.51
CA LYS A 18 18.34 -8.15 -11.78
C LYS A 18 16.98 -7.71 -12.32
N LEU A 19 16.45 -8.45 -13.31
CA LEU A 19 15.12 -8.17 -13.88
C LEU A 19 14.02 -8.29 -12.83
N ALA A 20 14.06 -9.33 -11.98
CA ALA A 20 13.07 -9.54 -10.93
C ALA A 20 13.08 -8.40 -9.90
N VAL A 21 14.27 -7.95 -9.49
CA VAL A 21 14.46 -6.83 -8.57
C VAL A 21 13.95 -5.53 -9.18
N GLU A 22 14.29 -5.23 -10.43
CA GLU A 22 13.81 -4.05 -11.13
C GLU A 22 12.27 -4.04 -11.25
N MET A 23 11.68 -5.20 -11.56
CA MET A 23 10.22 -5.33 -11.60
C MET A 23 9.55 -5.14 -10.23
N ALA A 24 10.21 -5.55 -9.14
CA ALA A 24 9.72 -5.33 -7.78
C ALA A 24 9.78 -3.84 -7.40
N ASP A 25 10.88 -3.16 -7.76
CA ASP A 25 11.04 -1.73 -7.53
C ASP A 25 10.00 -0.90 -8.31
N ARG A 26 9.79 -1.19 -9.60
CA ARG A 26 8.75 -0.52 -10.41
C ARG A 26 7.35 -0.67 -9.82
N VAL A 27 7.02 -1.83 -9.22
CA VAL A 27 5.73 -2.02 -8.54
C VAL A 27 5.65 -1.18 -7.26
N SER A 28 6.74 -1.08 -6.51
CA SER A 28 6.80 -0.24 -5.31
C SER A 28 6.64 1.25 -5.67
N ALA A 29 7.29 1.72 -6.74
CA ALA A 29 7.09 3.08 -7.26
C ALA A 29 5.62 3.32 -7.69
N ARG A 30 5.01 2.36 -8.39
CA ARG A 30 3.60 2.45 -8.82
C ARG A 30 2.63 2.52 -7.63
N ARG A 31 2.91 1.81 -6.54
CA ARG A 31 2.15 1.92 -5.28
C ARG A 31 2.21 3.34 -4.71
N GLY A 32 3.40 3.96 -4.71
CA GLY A 32 3.57 5.34 -4.26
C GLY A 32 2.72 6.33 -5.06
N THR A 33 2.75 6.24 -6.38
CA THR A 33 1.90 7.08 -7.26
C THR A 33 0.40 6.86 -7.02
N ALA A 34 -0.03 5.61 -6.88
CA ALA A 34 -1.44 5.29 -6.61
C ALA A 34 -1.91 5.88 -5.27
N ASN A 35 -1.07 5.82 -4.24
CA ASN A 35 -1.36 6.41 -2.93
C ASN A 35 -1.52 7.92 -3.00
N ALA A 36 -0.62 8.61 -3.70
CA ALA A 36 -0.72 10.06 -3.89
C ALA A 36 -2.01 10.45 -4.63
N PHE A 37 -2.39 9.68 -5.65
CA PHE A 37 -3.65 9.87 -6.38
C PHE A 37 -4.88 9.77 -5.46
N PHE A 38 -5.04 8.65 -4.73
CA PHE A 38 -6.20 8.47 -3.86
C PHE A 38 -6.24 9.49 -2.71
N LEU A 39 -5.09 9.83 -2.13
CA LEU A 39 -4.99 10.87 -1.11
C LEU A 39 -5.49 12.22 -1.65
N SER A 40 -5.09 12.57 -2.86
CA SER A 40 -5.48 13.83 -3.51
C SER A 40 -6.98 13.87 -3.80
N VAL A 41 -7.53 12.81 -4.39
CA VAL A 41 -8.97 12.70 -4.70
C VAL A 41 -9.81 12.73 -3.43
N GLN A 42 -9.43 11.99 -2.40
CA GLN A 42 -10.18 11.95 -1.13
C GLN A 42 -10.11 13.29 -0.39
N THR A 43 -8.95 13.95 -0.38
CA THR A 43 -8.81 15.26 0.25
C THR A 43 -9.66 16.31 -0.47
N ALA A 44 -9.67 16.29 -1.82
CA ALA A 44 -10.51 17.17 -2.62
C ALA A 44 -11.99 16.92 -2.34
N LEU A 45 -12.41 15.66 -2.30
CA LEU A 45 -13.80 15.27 -2.03
C LEU A 45 -14.26 15.74 -0.65
N VAL A 46 -13.50 15.45 0.41
CA VAL A 46 -13.79 15.92 1.77
C VAL A 46 -13.88 17.45 1.83
N THR A 47 -12.97 18.15 1.16
CA THR A 47 -12.97 19.62 1.10
C THR A 47 -14.24 20.16 0.43
N LEU A 48 -14.59 19.63 -0.75
CA LEU A 48 -15.79 20.03 -1.49
C LEU A 48 -17.07 19.76 -0.69
N ILE A 49 -17.17 18.60 -0.04
CA ILE A 49 -18.31 18.26 0.81
C ILE A 49 -18.36 19.18 2.01
N GLY A 50 -17.23 19.40 2.69
CA GLY A 50 -17.13 20.25 3.88
C GLY A 50 -17.60 21.69 3.63
N PHE A 51 -17.21 22.30 2.52
CA PHE A 51 -17.71 23.61 2.12
C PHE A 51 -19.16 23.58 1.58
N GLY A 52 -19.58 22.45 1.03
CA GLY A 52 -20.91 22.24 0.48
C GLY A 52 -21.99 21.89 1.51
N VAL A 53 -21.62 21.61 2.77
CA VAL A 53 -22.54 21.14 3.83
C VAL A 53 -23.86 21.93 3.89
N PRO A 54 -23.88 23.28 3.91
CA PRO A 54 -25.13 24.04 4.03
C PRO A 54 -26.12 23.78 2.88
N LYS A 55 -25.62 23.60 1.65
CA LYS A 55 -26.46 23.30 0.48
C LYS A 55 -26.90 21.84 0.44
N ILE A 56 -26.04 20.95 0.94
CA ILE A 56 -26.29 19.51 0.99
C ILE A 56 -27.32 19.19 2.09
N SER A 57 -27.32 19.92 3.21
CA SER A 57 -28.32 19.78 4.28
C SER A 57 -29.71 20.27 3.85
N GLU A 58 -29.79 21.29 2.99
CA GLU A 58 -31.06 21.74 2.40
C GLU A 58 -31.59 20.78 1.31
N SER A 59 -30.74 19.89 0.81
CA SER A 59 -31.10 18.90 -0.20
C SER A 59 -31.76 17.67 0.44
N PRO A 60 -32.49 16.85 -0.34
CA PRO A 60 -33.04 15.60 0.16
C PRO A 60 -31.95 14.70 0.78
N TRP A 61 -32.29 13.97 1.85
CA TRP A 61 -31.37 13.10 2.59
C TRP A 61 -30.59 12.09 1.72
N TRP A 62 -31.17 11.67 0.59
CA TRP A 62 -30.52 10.73 -0.35
C TRP A 62 -29.30 11.35 -1.05
N VAL A 63 -29.22 12.68 -1.19
CA VAL A 63 -28.06 13.38 -1.76
C VAL A 63 -26.86 13.21 -0.83
N SER A 64 -27.05 13.47 0.46
CA SER A 64 -26.03 13.23 1.50
C SER A 64 -25.57 11.77 1.50
N LEU A 65 -26.51 10.82 1.35
CA LEU A 65 -26.19 9.40 1.32
C LEU A 65 -25.33 9.03 0.11
N VAL A 66 -25.69 9.50 -1.09
CA VAL A 66 -24.93 9.22 -2.33
C VAL A 66 -23.51 9.76 -2.23
N VAL A 67 -23.35 10.98 -1.71
CA VAL A 67 -22.04 11.61 -1.50
C VAL A 67 -21.18 10.82 -0.51
N ALA A 68 -21.77 10.40 0.61
CA ALA A 68 -21.07 9.57 1.60
C ALA A 68 -20.66 8.21 1.03
N LEU A 69 -21.56 7.54 0.30
CA LEU A 69 -21.30 6.26 -0.35
C LEU A 69 -20.20 6.38 -1.40
N ALA A 70 -20.13 7.48 -2.15
CA ALA A 70 -19.06 7.73 -3.12
C ALA A 70 -17.69 7.77 -2.42
N GLY A 71 -17.57 8.54 -1.33
CA GLY A 71 -16.33 8.63 -0.56
C GLY A 71 -15.91 7.32 0.12
N ILE A 72 -16.87 6.59 0.68
CA ILE A 72 -16.63 5.27 1.28
C ILE A 72 -16.19 4.26 0.21
N THR A 73 -16.82 4.28 -0.97
CA THR A 73 -16.45 3.40 -2.09
C THR A 73 -15.03 3.70 -2.58
N LEU A 74 -14.66 4.98 -2.69
CA LEU A 74 -13.28 5.38 -3.01
C LEU A 74 -12.29 4.92 -1.94
N SER A 75 -12.63 5.01 -0.66
CA SER A 75 -11.81 4.48 0.44
C SER A 75 -11.64 2.97 0.36
N ALA A 76 -12.73 2.24 0.07
CA ALA A 76 -12.67 0.79 -0.08
C ALA A 76 -11.80 0.39 -1.29
N ALA A 77 -11.94 1.08 -2.42
CA ALA A 77 -11.11 0.87 -3.61
C ALA A 77 -9.63 1.14 -3.30
N TRP A 78 -9.32 2.22 -2.59
CA TRP A 78 -7.96 2.53 -2.18
C TRP A 78 -7.37 1.44 -1.27
N TRP A 79 -8.14 1.00 -0.28
CA TRP A 79 -7.74 -0.10 0.60
C TRP A 79 -7.46 -1.40 -0.16
N MET A 80 -8.34 -1.78 -1.08
CA MET A 80 -8.15 -2.96 -1.94
C MET A 80 -6.88 -2.85 -2.77
N GLN A 81 -6.61 -1.67 -3.34
CA GLN A 81 -5.42 -1.43 -4.14
C GLN A 81 -4.14 -1.56 -3.31
N LEU A 82 -4.11 -0.98 -2.11
CA LEU A 82 -3.01 -1.12 -1.15
C LEU A 82 -2.75 -2.58 -0.78
N ARG A 83 -3.81 -3.34 -0.52
CA ARG A 83 -3.71 -4.77 -0.23
C ARG A 83 -3.12 -5.55 -1.40
N SER A 84 -3.61 -5.31 -2.61
CA SER A 84 -3.14 -5.95 -3.83
C SER A 84 -1.63 -5.71 -4.06
N TYR A 85 -1.18 -4.45 -3.93
CA TYR A 85 0.24 -4.12 -4.08
C TYR A 85 1.12 -4.83 -3.04
N ARG A 86 0.68 -4.89 -1.78
CA ARG A 86 1.42 -5.57 -0.73
C ARG A 86 1.54 -7.07 -1.00
N ASP A 87 0.43 -7.71 -1.36
CA ASP A 87 0.38 -9.15 -1.59
C ASP A 87 1.24 -9.51 -2.84
N LEU A 88 1.19 -8.68 -3.90
CA LEU A 88 2.06 -8.81 -5.07
C LEU A 88 3.55 -8.62 -4.72
N ASN A 89 3.88 -7.59 -3.94
CA ASN A 89 5.26 -7.32 -3.55
C ASN A 89 5.82 -8.47 -2.70
N THR A 90 5.02 -8.99 -1.76
CA THR A 90 5.37 -10.16 -0.94
C THR A 90 5.66 -11.38 -1.83
N ALA A 91 4.83 -11.63 -2.85
CA ALA A 91 5.05 -12.72 -3.79
C ALA A 91 6.34 -12.53 -4.61
N LYS A 92 6.63 -11.32 -5.08
CA LYS A 92 7.86 -11.00 -5.83
C LYS A 92 9.11 -11.21 -4.98
N PHE A 93 9.14 -10.67 -3.76
CA PHE A 93 10.28 -10.84 -2.86
C PHE A 93 10.49 -12.30 -2.45
N LYS A 94 9.42 -13.11 -2.33
CA LYS A 94 9.57 -14.56 -2.12
C LYS A 94 10.30 -15.25 -3.28
N VAL A 95 10.06 -14.82 -4.51
CA VAL A 95 10.76 -15.35 -5.69
C VAL A 95 12.20 -14.84 -5.75
N ILE A 96 12.43 -13.56 -5.48
CA ILE A 96 13.77 -12.95 -5.44
C ILE A 96 14.64 -13.68 -4.42
N ASN A 97 14.17 -13.85 -3.18
CA ASN A 97 14.94 -14.52 -2.12
C ASN A 97 15.24 -16.00 -2.47
N LYS A 98 14.36 -16.66 -3.24
CA LYS A 98 14.62 -18.01 -3.75
C LYS A 98 15.68 -18.03 -4.85
N LEU A 99 15.76 -16.99 -5.68
CA LEU A 99 16.85 -16.84 -6.65
C LEU A 99 18.18 -16.58 -5.94
N GLU A 100 18.18 -15.82 -4.85
CA GLU A 100 19.37 -15.53 -4.04
C GLU A 100 20.02 -16.80 -3.46
N GLU A 101 19.28 -17.88 -3.21
CA GLU A 101 19.85 -19.17 -2.78
C GLU A 101 20.87 -19.75 -3.77
N ARG A 102 20.83 -19.32 -5.04
CA ARG A 102 21.74 -19.74 -6.11
C ARG A 102 22.88 -18.75 -6.35
N LEU A 103 22.85 -17.61 -5.66
CA LEU A 103 23.85 -16.55 -5.74
C LEU A 103 24.82 -16.65 -4.56
N PRO A 104 26.05 -16.13 -4.70
CA PRO A 104 27.04 -16.16 -3.61
C PRO A 104 26.67 -15.25 -2.43
N VAL A 105 25.78 -14.27 -2.63
CA VAL A 105 25.35 -13.28 -1.63
C VAL A 105 23.84 -13.12 -1.73
N LYS A 106 23.17 -12.96 -0.58
CA LYS A 106 21.70 -12.88 -0.47
C LYS A 106 21.26 -11.51 0.03
N ILE A 107 21.42 -10.50 -0.82
CA ILE A 107 21.28 -9.09 -0.45
C ILE A 107 19.97 -8.80 0.29
N PHE A 108 18.83 -9.22 -0.29
CA PHE A 108 17.51 -8.94 0.27
C PHE A 108 17.12 -9.88 1.41
N ALA A 109 17.59 -11.14 1.39
CA ALA A 109 17.39 -12.03 2.53
C ALA A 109 18.16 -11.54 3.77
N ASP A 110 19.41 -11.13 3.60
CA ASP A 110 20.28 -10.63 4.67
C ASP A 110 19.74 -9.29 5.22
N GLU A 111 19.26 -8.40 4.35
CA GLU A 111 18.56 -7.16 4.75
C GLU A 111 17.32 -7.47 5.60
N TRP A 112 16.50 -8.44 5.17
CA TRP A 112 15.30 -8.83 5.90
C TRP A 112 15.60 -9.49 7.26
N GLU A 113 16.71 -10.23 7.36
CA GLU A 113 17.19 -10.81 8.60
C GLU A 113 17.70 -9.73 9.56
N ALA A 114 18.48 -8.76 9.07
CA ALA A 114 18.94 -7.60 9.85
C ALA A 114 17.75 -6.81 10.42
N LEU A 115 16.72 -6.56 9.61
CA LEU A 115 15.49 -5.87 10.06
C LEU A 115 14.72 -6.64 11.15
N LYS A 116 14.83 -7.98 11.19
CA LYS A 116 14.16 -8.82 12.20
C LYS A 116 14.96 -8.96 13.48
N SER A 117 16.28 -8.86 13.40
CA SER A 117 17.23 -9.09 14.49
C SER A 117 17.58 -7.81 15.26
N ASP A 118 17.24 -6.63 14.73
CA ASP A 118 17.35 -5.36 15.46
C ASP A 118 16.44 -5.34 16.71
N PRO A 119 17.00 -5.26 17.94
CA PRO A 119 16.26 -5.27 19.19
C PRO A 119 15.59 -3.91 19.44
N VAL A 120 14.57 -3.56 18.65
CA VAL A 120 13.83 -2.31 18.88
C VAL A 120 12.79 -2.49 19.97
N VAL A 121 12.99 -1.73 21.06
CA VAL A 121 12.16 -1.49 22.25
C VAL A 121 10.65 -1.71 22.02
N HIS A 122 10.05 -2.56 22.86
CA HIS A 122 8.66 -3.05 22.90
C HIS A 122 7.52 -2.04 22.67
N TRP A 123 7.78 -0.73 22.66
CA TRP A 123 6.78 0.33 22.47
C TRP A 123 6.61 0.79 21.01
N ARG A 124 7.56 0.49 20.12
CA ARG A 124 7.39 0.67 18.67
C ARG A 124 7.13 -0.68 18.05
N LYS A 125 5.97 -0.88 17.43
CA LYS A 125 5.73 -2.05 16.58
C LYS A 125 6.87 -2.13 15.57
N ARG A 126 7.69 -3.18 15.73
CA ARG A 126 8.66 -3.79 14.82
C ARG A 126 8.62 -3.12 13.45
N TYR A 127 9.58 -2.23 13.17
CA TYR A 127 9.73 -1.53 11.90
C TYR A 127 8.38 -1.29 11.22
N ALA A 128 7.55 -0.44 11.84
CA ALA A 128 6.16 -0.22 11.45
C ALA A 128 6.09 -0.18 9.93
N GLU A 129 5.66 -1.30 9.35
CA GLU A 129 5.55 -1.46 7.91
C GLU A 129 4.83 -0.20 7.46
N LEU A 130 5.40 0.57 6.54
CA LEU A 130 4.67 1.67 5.90
C LEU A 130 3.26 1.19 5.43
N GLY A 131 3.08 -0.13 5.23
CA GLY A 131 1.77 -0.77 5.03
C GLY A 131 0.74 -0.69 6.17
N THR A 132 1.12 -0.47 7.44
CA THR A 132 0.14 -0.29 8.54
C THR A 132 -0.36 1.15 8.60
N SER A 133 0.54 2.14 8.48
CA SER A 133 0.14 3.55 8.42
C SER A 133 -0.63 3.86 7.14
N GLU A 134 -0.22 3.33 5.98
CA GLU A 134 -0.94 3.51 4.72
C GLU A 134 -2.34 2.91 4.72
N ARG A 135 -2.56 1.83 5.48
CA ARG A 135 -3.87 1.18 5.61
C ARG A 135 -4.86 1.99 6.44
N ILE A 136 -4.37 2.67 7.48
CA ILE A 136 -5.23 3.48 8.34
C ILE A 136 -5.83 4.66 7.56
N VAL A 137 -5.11 5.20 6.57
CA VAL A 137 -5.56 6.40 5.83
C VAL A 137 -6.90 6.21 5.11
N PRO A 138 -7.14 5.17 4.28
CA PRO A 138 -8.47 4.90 3.72
C PRO A 138 -9.59 4.80 4.77
N LEU A 139 -9.30 4.19 5.92
CA LEU A 139 -10.28 4.05 7.02
C LEU A 139 -10.59 5.39 7.67
N VAL A 140 -9.59 6.25 7.86
CA VAL A 140 -9.77 7.62 8.35
C VAL A 140 -10.68 8.41 7.40
N PHE A 141 -10.44 8.32 6.08
CA PHE A 141 -11.32 8.96 5.11
C PHE A 141 -12.73 8.37 5.10
N ALA A 142 -12.89 7.05 5.23
CA ALA A 142 -14.21 6.45 5.34
C ALA A 142 -14.96 6.98 6.57
N GLY A 143 -14.27 7.07 7.72
CA GLY A 143 -14.80 7.69 8.95
C GLY A 143 -15.16 9.16 8.77
N ALA A 144 -14.34 9.94 8.06
CA ALA A 144 -14.62 11.33 7.76
C ALA A 144 -15.88 11.51 6.91
N HIS A 145 -16.08 10.67 5.88
CA HIS A 145 -17.31 10.69 5.07
C HIS A 145 -18.56 10.30 5.87
N LEU A 146 -18.44 9.31 6.78
CA LEU A 146 -19.52 8.95 7.70
C LEU A 146 -19.84 10.09 8.67
N PHE A 147 -18.83 10.76 9.21
CA PHE A 147 -19.01 11.90 10.11
C PHE A 147 -19.71 13.07 9.41
N LEU A 148 -19.29 13.40 8.17
CA LEU A 148 -19.94 14.42 7.37
C LEU A 148 -21.41 14.07 7.07
N PHE A 149 -21.70 12.81 6.76
CA PHE A 149 -23.07 12.34 6.55
C PHE A 149 -23.95 12.47 7.79
N VAL A 150 -23.44 12.10 8.96
CA VAL A 150 -24.19 12.27 10.22
C VAL A 150 -24.41 13.76 10.49
N GLY A 151 -23.39 14.59 10.27
CA GLY A 151 -23.49 16.04 10.42
C GLY A 151 -24.59 16.66 9.55
N THR A 152 -24.73 16.24 8.30
CA THR A 152 -25.78 16.77 7.40
C THR A 152 -27.19 16.31 7.76
N LEU A 153 -27.36 15.24 8.55
CA LEU A 153 -28.67 14.80 9.04
C LEU A 153 -29.09 15.50 10.35
N THR A 154 -28.13 16.06 11.09
CA THR A 154 -28.38 16.74 12.37
C THR A 154 -28.62 18.24 12.26
N VAL A 155 -28.37 18.83 11.09
CA VAL A 155 -28.58 20.24 10.75
C VAL A 155 -29.95 20.39 10.10
#